data_AF-A0A2S6ICG2-F1
#
_entry.id   AF-A0A2S6ICG2-F1
#
_cell.length_a   1.000
_cell.length_b   1.000
_cell.length_c   1.000
_cell.angle_alpha   90.00
_cell.angle_beta   90.00
_cell.angle_gamma   90.00
#
_symmetry.space_group_name_H-M   'P 1'
#
loop_
_entity.id
_entity.type
_entity.pdbx_description
1 polymer ?
#
loop_
_entity_poly.entity_id
_entity_poly.type
_entity_poly.pdbx_seq_one_letter_code
_entity_poly.pdbx_strand_id
1 'polypeptide(L)'
;MATLALGLVVAIGSAPRSETSCSDFAVSLVSDRGGKPSPVEAAEHLVRHRSVVSGLTGAWEEIERSDAAASVRQGRTVLHVVQGPEGTWQVDSGTCAPVR
;
A
#
# COMPACT_ATOMS: atom_id res chain seq x y z
N MET A 1 31.86 -38.74 26.07
CA MET A 1 30.45 -38.61 26.51
C MET A 1 30.34 -37.39 27.41
N ALA A 2 29.49 -36.43 27.04
CA ALA A 2 28.73 -35.53 27.92
C ALA A 2 28.13 -34.40 27.06
N THR A 3 26.84 -34.50 26.79
CA THR A 3 26.01 -33.47 26.16
C THR A 3 25.54 -32.50 27.24
N LEU A 4 25.65 -31.19 27.03
CA LEU A 4 24.84 -30.20 27.75
C LEU A 4 24.36 -29.14 26.76
N ALA A 5 23.05 -29.17 26.48
CA ALA A 5 22.33 -28.13 25.79
C ALA A 5 22.14 -26.94 26.75
N LEU A 6 22.36 -25.71 26.26
CA LEU A 6 22.07 -24.48 26.98
C LEU A 6 21.05 -23.67 26.20
N GLY A 7 20.02 -23.26 26.94
CA GLY A 7 18.73 -22.84 26.45
C GLY A 7 18.71 -21.48 25.76
N LEU A 8 17.72 -21.39 24.89
CA LEU A 8 17.17 -20.20 24.27
C LEU A 8 16.78 -19.13 25.30
N VAL A 9 17.26 -17.90 25.11
CA VAL A 9 16.56 -16.68 25.56
C VAL A 9 16.56 -15.72 24.37
N VAL A 10 15.55 -15.80 23.51
CA VAL A 10 15.27 -14.72 22.55
C VAL A 10 14.39 -13.73 23.28
N ALA A 11 14.95 -12.55 23.53
CA ALA A 11 14.22 -11.43 24.10
C ALA A 11 13.04 -11.06 23.19
N ILE A 12 11.83 -11.22 23.71
CA ILE A 12 10.62 -10.57 23.20
C ILE A 12 10.75 -9.07 23.50
N GLY A 13 11.32 -8.33 22.55
CA GLY A 13 11.53 -6.89 22.65
C GLY A 13 10.89 -6.16 21.47
N SER A 14 9.70 -5.60 21.72
CA SER A 14 8.99 -4.61 20.89
C SER A 14 8.62 -5.07 19.48
N ALA A 15 7.33 -5.33 19.25
CA ALA A 15 6.77 -5.26 17.91
C ALA A 15 7.30 -3.97 17.24
N PRO A 16 7.70 -4.00 15.95
CA PRO A 16 8.05 -2.77 15.27
C PRO A 16 6.87 -1.84 15.45
N ARG A 17 7.09 -0.67 16.09
CA ARG A 17 6.17 0.45 15.90
C ARG A 17 6.11 0.58 14.39
N SER A 18 4.93 0.39 13.80
CA SER A 18 4.69 0.71 12.40
C SER A 18 4.83 2.22 12.25
N GLU A 19 6.06 2.71 12.27
CA GLU A 19 6.39 4.00 11.70
C GLU A 19 6.03 3.84 10.22
N THR A 20 4.87 4.41 9.87
CA THR A 20 4.43 4.45 8.48
C THR A 20 5.40 5.39 7.75
N SER A 21 6.52 4.83 7.28
CA SER A 21 7.47 5.52 6.42
C SER A 21 6.90 5.54 5.01
N CYS A 22 5.92 6.41 4.77
CA CYS A 22 5.51 6.73 3.41
C CYS A 22 6.24 7.98 2.94
N SER A 23 7.32 7.78 2.21
CA SER A 23 7.79 8.76 1.25
C SER A 23 6.89 8.68 0.00
N ASP A 24 6.87 9.73 -0.82
CA ASP A 24 6.26 9.64 -2.15
C ASP A 24 6.79 8.40 -2.88
N PHE A 25 5.89 7.55 -3.38
CA PHE A 25 6.26 6.34 -4.09
C PHE A 25 5.66 6.33 -5.48
N ALA A 26 6.43 5.80 -6.43
CA ALA A 26 5.94 5.43 -7.74
C ALA A 26 5.92 3.89 -7.82
N VAL A 27 4.76 3.33 -8.10
CA VAL A 27 4.62 1.92 -8.43
C VAL A 27 4.86 1.83 -9.93
N SER A 28 6.06 1.41 -10.33
CA SER A 28 6.32 1.11 -11.74
C SER A 28 5.23 0.14 -12.20
N LEU A 29 4.41 0.57 -13.16
CA LEU A 29 3.19 -0.08 -13.67
C LEU A 29 3.32 -1.60 -13.58
N VAL A 30 2.73 -2.18 -12.53
CA VAL A 30 2.72 -3.63 -12.33
C VAL A 30 1.81 -4.20 -13.40
N SER A 31 2.40 -4.59 -14.52
CA SER A 31 1.85 -5.31 -15.67
C SER A 31 0.54 -4.76 -16.24
N ASP A 32 0.47 -4.69 -17.56
CA ASP A 32 -0.73 -4.51 -18.38
C ASP A 32 -1.82 -5.61 -18.18
N ARG A 33 -1.74 -6.38 -17.09
CA ARG A 33 -2.63 -7.48 -16.70
C ARG A 33 -2.96 -7.36 -15.22
N GLY A 34 -4.25 -7.27 -14.91
CA GLY A 34 -4.76 -7.37 -13.53
C GLY A 34 -5.15 -6.05 -12.86
N GLY A 35 -5.32 -4.98 -13.64
CA GLY A 35 -5.95 -3.75 -13.16
C GLY A 35 -7.40 -3.98 -12.69
N LYS A 36 -7.99 -2.96 -12.07
CA LYS A 36 -9.28 -3.06 -11.38
C LYS A 36 -10.41 -2.30 -12.08
N PRO A 37 -11.68 -2.67 -11.86
CA PRO A 37 -12.81 -2.01 -12.52
C PRO A 37 -12.95 -0.52 -12.16
N SER A 38 -12.44 -0.11 -10.99
CA SER A 38 -12.52 1.26 -10.51
C SER A 38 -11.24 1.74 -9.82
N PRO A 39 -11.03 3.07 -9.69
CA PRO A 39 -9.91 3.62 -8.95
C PRO A 39 -9.85 3.18 -7.48
N VAL A 40 -11.02 3.11 -6.83
CA VAL A 40 -11.16 2.68 -5.43
C VAL A 40 -10.71 1.23 -5.28
N GLU A 41 -11.16 0.33 -6.15
CA GLU A 41 -10.73 -1.07 -6.10
C GLU A 41 -9.25 -1.25 -6.38
N ALA A 42 -8.64 -0.39 -7.21
CA ALA A 42 -7.20 -0.38 -7.47
C ALA A 42 -6.42 -0.04 -6.19
N ALA A 43 -6.85 0.99 -5.45
CA ALA A 43 -6.26 1.35 -4.16
C ALA A 43 -6.40 0.25 -3.11
N GLU A 44 -7.59 -0.31 -2.97
CA GLU A 44 -7.79 -1.44 -2.06
C GLU A 44 -6.93 -2.65 -2.42
N HIS A 45 -6.79 -2.94 -3.73
CA HIS A 45 -5.96 -4.04 -4.18
C HIS A 45 -4.48 -3.83 -3.86
N LEU A 46 -3.97 -2.59 -3.99
CA LEU A 46 -2.62 -2.24 -3.58
C LEU A 46 -2.41 -2.55 -2.10
N VAL A 47 -3.27 -2.04 -1.20
CA VAL A 47 -3.13 -2.26 0.24
C VAL A 47 -3.21 -3.74 0.61
N ARG A 48 -4.09 -4.51 -0.05
CA ARG A 48 -4.26 -5.94 0.22
C ARG A 48 -3.06 -6.79 -0.22
N HIS A 49 -2.38 -6.42 -1.31
CA HIS A 49 -1.39 -7.31 -1.96
C HIS A 49 0.03 -6.75 -2.02
N ARG A 50 0.25 -5.48 -1.67
CA ARG A 50 1.56 -4.83 -1.68
C ARG A 50 1.87 -4.27 -0.30
N SER A 51 3.00 -4.68 0.26
CA SER A 51 3.51 -4.26 1.57
C SER A 51 3.96 -2.80 1.64
N VAL A 52 3.70 -1.99 0.60
CA VAL A 52 4.18 -0.61 0.48
C VAL A 52 3.45 0.34 1.45
N VAL A 53 2.23 -0.02 1.85
CA VAL A 53 1.38 0.81 2.71
C VAL A 53 0.75 -0.04 3.82
N SER A 54 1.47 -0.21 4.92
CA SER A 54 0.94 -0.86 6.13
C SER A 54 0.03 0.10 6.92
N GLY A 55 -1.12 -0.37 7.41
CA GLY A 55 -2.00 0.40 8.31
C GLY A 55 -3.19 1.10 7.65
N LEU A 56 -3.37 0.96 6.33
CA LEU A 56 -4.45 1.59 5.57
C LEU A 56 -5.72 0.74 5.52
N THR A 57 -6.41 0.56 6.64
CA THR A 57 -7.60 -0.32 6.74
C THR A 57 -8.96 0.36 6.56
N GLY A 58 -8.99 1.66 6.32
CA GLY A 58 -10.22 2.44 6.13
C GLY A 58 -10.85 2.34 4.74
N ALA A 59 -11.98 3.02 4.57
CA ALA A 59 -12.60 3.18 3.25
C ALA A 59 -11.80 4.19 2.41
N TRP A 60 -11.57 3.85 1.14
CA TRP A 60 -11.00 4.77 0.15
C TRP A 60 -12.10 5.63 -0.45
N GLU A 61 -11.78 6.90 -0.70
CA GLU A 61 -12.68 7.88 -1.30
C GLU A 61 -12.03 8.43 -2.57
N GLU A 62 -12.75 8.41 -3.69
CA GLU A 62 -12.34 9.15 -4.88
C GLU A 62 -12.54 10.65 -4.65
N ILE A 63 -11.46 11.42 -4.72
CA ILE A 63 -11.47 12.86 -4.46
C ILE A 63 -11.32 13.69 -5.74
N GLU A 64 -10.83 13.09 -6.81
CA GLU A 64 -10.66 13.72 -8.12
C GLU A 64 -10.69 12.65 -9.21
N ARG A 65 -11.31 12.97 -10.36
CA ARG A 65 -11.30 12.13 -11.56
C ARG A 65 -11.20 12.98 -12.81
N SER A 66 -10.37 12.51 -13.73
CA SER A 66 -10.24 12.93 -15.11
C SER A 66 -10.43 11.71 -16.03
N ASP A 67 -10.32 11.91 -17.34
CA ASP A 67 -10.59 10.86 -18.34
C ASP A 67 -9.75 9.60 -18.16
N ALA A 68 -8.47 9.71 -17.79
CA ALA A 68 -7.55 8.57 -17.67
C ALA A 68 -6.82 8.49 -16.32
N ALA A 69 -7.21 9.32 -15.35
CA ALA A 69 -6.58 9.36 -14.04
C ALA A 69 -7.56 9.77 -12.94
N ALA A 70 -7.31 9.29 -11.73
CA ALA A 70 -8.09 9.60 -10.54
C ALA A 70 -7.18 9.69 -9.31
N SER A 71 -7.58 10.51 -8.35
CA SER A 71 -6.96 10.57 -7.04
C SER A 71 -7.91 9.97 -6.02
N VAL A 72 -7.40 9.02 -5.22
CA VAL A 72 -8.17 8.36 -4.15
C VAL A 72 -7.48 8.56 -2.82
N ARG A 73 -8.24 8.80 -1.77
CA ARG A 73 -7.76 9.18 -0.45
C ARG A 73 -8.23 8.22 0.62
N GLN A 74 -7.34 7.96 1.58
CA GLN A 74 -7.69 7.35 2.84
C GLN A 74 -6.95 8.08 3.96
N GLY A 75 -7.68 8.83 4.79
CA GLY A 75 -7.08 9.70 5.80
C GLY A 75 -6.17 10.76 5.17
N ARG A 76 -4.87 10.71 5.49
CA ARG A 76 -3.84 11.60 4.93
C ARG A 76 -3.06 10.99 3.77
N THR A 77 -3.43 9.79 3.33
CA THR A 77 -2.84 9.12 2.19
C THR A 77 -3.62 9.47 0.93
N VAL A 78 -2.92 9.86 -0.13
CA VAL A 78 -3.50 10.06 -1.46
C VAL A 78 -2.76 9.16 -2.43
N LEU A 79 -3.50 8.37 -3.21
CA LEU A 79 -2.97 7.57 -4.31
C LEU A 79 -3.42 8.16 -5.62
N HIS A 80 -2.49 8.23 -6.56
CA HIS A 80 -2.75 8.51 -7.95
C HIS A 80 -2.99 7.20 -8.70
N VAL A 81 -4.13 7.11 -9.37
CA VAL A 81 -4.58 5.92 -10.06
C VAL A 81 -4.78 6.27 -11.53
N VAL A 82 -4.25 5.46 -12.43
CA VAL A 82 -4.34 5.67 -13.88
C VAL A 82 -5.18 4.57 -14.51
N GLN A 83 -5.88 4.91 -15.59
CA GLN A 83 -6.63 3.96 -16.39
C GLN A 83 -5.79 3.50 -17.58
N GLY A 84 -5.61 2.18 -17.70
CA GLY A 84 -4.99 1.55 -18.86
C GLY A 84 -5.91 1.54 -20.10
N PRO A 85 -5.37 1.23 -21.28
CA PRO A 85 -6.14 1.19 -22.54
C PRO A 85 -7.32 0.22 -22.53
N GLU A 86 -7.23 -0.86 -21.74
CA GLU A 86 -8.30 -1.83 -21.54
C GLU A 86 -9.40 -1.37 -20.58
N GLY A 87 -9.34 -0.12 -20.11
CA GLY A 87 -10.32 0.46 -19.20
C GLY A 87 -10.16 0.05 -17.74
N THR A 88 -9.07 -0.64 -17.38
CA THR A 88 -8.79 -1.05 -16.01
C THR A 88 -7.88 -0.05 -15.28
N TRP A 89 -8.03 0.05 -13.96
CA TRP A 89 -7.37 1.04 -13.12
C TRP A 89 -6.22 0.44 -12.31
N GLN A 90 -5.13 1.19 -12.19
CA GLN A 90 -3.91 0.79 -11.47
C GLN A 90 -3.33 1.96 -10.69
N VAL A 91 -2.79 1.70 -9.50
CA VAL A 91 -2.07 2.74 -8.75
C VAL A 91 -0.73 2.99 -9.43
N ASP A 92 -0.52 4.22 -9.86
CA ASP A 92 0.74 4.70 -10.46
C ASP A 92 1.67 5.25 -9.39
N SER A 93 1.13 6.04 -8.47
CA SER A 93 1.92 6.71 -7.44
C SER A 93 1.09 7.02 -6.20
N GLY A 94 1.74 7.47 -5.14
CA GLY A 94 1.04 7.90 -3.93
C GLY A 94 1.92 8.63 -2.94
N THR A 95 1.27 9.42 -2.10
CA THR A 95 1.85 10.15 -0.97
C THR A 95 1.12 9.68 0.28
N CYS A 96 1.85 9.36 1.35
CA CYS A 96 1.25 9.26 2.67
C CYS A 96 1.91 10.22 3.65
N ALA A 97 1.12 10.93 4.44
CA ALA A 97 1.67 11.74 5.52
C ALA A 97 2.05 10.85 6.72
N PRO A 98 3.16 11.14 7.43
CA PRO A 98 3.51 10.42 8.64
C PRO A 98 2.42 10.58 9.70
N VAL A 99 2.15 9.51 10.43
CA VAL A 99 1.34 9.55 11.66
C VAL A 99 2.23 10.16 12.73
N ARG A 100 1.88 11.36 13.23
CA ARG A 100 2.61 12.03 14.31
C ARG A 100 2.41 11.30 15.64
#